data_AF-A0A920LSG0-F1
#
_entry.id   AF-A0A920LSG0-F1
#
_cell.length_a   1.000
_cell.length_b   1.000
_cell.length_c   1.000
_cell.angle_alpha   90.00
_cell.angle_beta   90.00
_cell.angle_gamma   90.00
#
_symmetry.space_group_name_H-M   'P 1'
#
loop_
_entity.id
_entity.type
_entity.pdbx_description
1 polymer ?
#
loop_
_entity_poly.entity_id
_entity_poly.type
_entity_poly.pdbx_seq_one_letter_code
_entity_poly.pdbx_strand_id
1 'polypeptide(L)' 'MKTRLEEYYRTAVRPELVAKFGYTNEFQVPRIEKVIINMGVGGAVRDSKKVNLP' A
#
# COMPACT_ATOMS: atom_id res chain seq x y z
N MET A 1 -18.82 -2.26 -2.83
CA MET A 1 -17.80 -2.32 -3.90
C MET A 1 -16.44 -2.37 -3.22
N LYS A 2 -15.75 -3.52 -3.24
CA LYS A 2 -14.39 -3.66 -2.68
C LYS A 2 -13.36 -3.28 -3.75
N THR A 3 -12.22 -2.74 -3.33
CA THR A 3 -11.13 -2.41 -4.27
C THR A 3 -10.41 -3.70 -4.67
N ARG A 4 -9.87 -3.75 -5.90
CA ARG A 4 -9.12 -4.91 -6.42
C ARG A 4 -8.02 -5.39 -5.47
N LEU A 5 -7.30 -4.44 -4.86
CA LEU A 5 -6.21 -4.74 -3.93
C LEU A 5 -6.72 -5.30 -2.60
N GLU A 6 -7.86 -4.82 -2.10
CA GLU A 6 -8.46 -5.36 -0.88
C GLU A 6 -8.96 -6.80 -1.08
N GLU A 7 -9.56 -7.10 -2.23
CA GLU A 7 -9.95 -8.47 -2.58
C GLU A 7 -8.76 -9.40 -2.66
N TYR A 8 -7.72 -9.02 -3.42
CA TYR A 8 -6.50 -9.81 -3.55
C TYR A 8 -5.82 -10.09 -2.20
N TYR A 9 -5.75 -9.07 -1.32
CA TYR A 9 -5.20 -9.25 0.02
C TYR A 9 -5.97 -10.30 0.83
N ARG A 10 -7.31 -10.29 0.75
CA ARG A 10 -8.16 -11.21 1.51
C ARG A 10 -8.15 -12.63 0.96
N THR A 11 -8.09 -12.80 -0.36
CA THR A 11 -8.27 -14.11 -1.01
C THR A 11 -6.96 -14.85 -1.26
N ALA A 12 -5.86 -14.14 -1.52
CA ALA A 12 -4.57 -14.75 -1.85
C ALA A 12 -3.52 -14.51 -0.76
N VAL A 13 -3.30 -13.25 -0.37
CA VAL A 13 -2.18 -12.88 0.49
C VAL A 13 -2.37 -13.35 1.94
N ARG A 14 -3.56 -13.16 2.52
CA ARG A 14 -3.86 -13.56 3.91
C ARG A 14 -3.65 -15.06 4.16
N PRO A 15 -4.22 -15.97 3.36
CA PRO A 15 -4.03 -17.41 3.52
C PRO A 15 -2.57 -17.83 3.40
N GLU A 16 -1.84 -17.25 2.44
CA GLU A 16 -0.43 -17.57 2.21
C GLU A 16 0.46 -17.13 3.37
N LEU A 17 0.19 -15.97 3.97
CA LEU A 17 0.88 -15.51 5.18
C LEU A 17 0.59 -16.38 6.40
N VAL A 18 -0.66 -16.82 6.58
CA VAL A 18 -1.02 -17.76 7.66
C VAL A 18 -0.30 -19.08 7.49
N ALA A 19 -0.27 -19.64 6.27
CA ALA A 19 0.42 -20.88 5.98
C ALA A 19 1.94 -20.79 6.18
N LYS A 20 2.54 -19.66 5.77
CA LYS A 20 3.99 -19.46 5.85
C LYS A 20 4.50 -19.21 7.27
N PHE A 21 3.71 -18.53 8.11
CA PHE A 21 4.14 -18.10 9.43
C PHE A 21 3.38 -18.77 10.59
N GLY A 22 2.40 -19.63 10.30
CA GLY A 22 1.70 -20.43 11.30
C GLY A 22 0.85 -19.60 12.28
N TYR A 23 0.32 -18.46 11.84
CA TYR A 23 -0.50 -17.61 12.71
C TYR A 23 -1.76 -18.36 13.18
N THR A 24 -1.95 -18.43 14.50
CA THR A 24 -3.11 -19.09 15.12
C THR A 24 -4.31 -18.17 15.26
N ASN A 25 -4.09 -16.86 15.18
CA ASN A 25 -5.13 -15.84 15.28
C ASN A 25 -5.20 -15.01 13.99
N GLU A 26 -6.39 -14.88 13.42
CA GLU A 26 -6.64 -14.10 12.20
C GLU A 26 -6.21 -12.64 12.30
N PHE A 27 -6.26 -12.07 13.50
CA PHE A 27 -5.86 -10.67 13.74
C PHE A 27 -4.33 -10.48 13.84
N GLN A 28 -3.55 -11.56 13.92
CA GLN A 28 -2.09 -11.50 13.87
C GLN A 28 -1.55 -11.29 12.45
N VAL A 29 -2.36 -11.51 11.42
CA VAL A 29 -1.90 -11.33 10.04
C VAL A 29 -1.61 -9.84 9.77
N PRO A 30 -0.39 -9.50 9.30
CA PRO A 30 0.02 -8.10 9.09
C PRO A 30 -0.89 -7.34 8.12
N ARG A 31 -1.31 -6.11 8.49
CA ARG A 31 -2.19 -5.25 7.69
C ARG A 31 -1.52 -3.93 7.34
N ILE A 32 -1.90 -3.33 6.21
CA ILE A 32 -1.49 -1.97 5.84
C ILE A 32 -2.39 -0.98 6.58
N GLU A 33 -1.81 -0.18 7.48
CA GLU A 33 -2.56 0.82 8.25
C GLU A 33 -2.62 2.18 7.55
N LYS A 34 -1.50 2.63 6.99
CA LYS A 34 -1.39 3.95 6.36
C LYS A 34 -0.34 3.91 5.26
N VAL A 35 -0.63 4.57 4.14
CA VAL A 35 0.35 4.89 3.10
C VAL A 35 0.66 6.38 3.20
N ILE A 36 1.89 6.72 3.60
CA ILE A 36 2.35 8.11 3.62
C ILE A 36 3.07 8.37 2.30
N ILE A 37 2.50 9.24 1.46
CA ILE A 37 3.17 9.72 0.25
C ILE A 37 3.83 11.04 0.60
N ASN A 38 5.15 11.01 0.77
CA ASN A 38 5.94 12.22 0.92
C ASN A 38 6.49 12.62 -0.47
N MET A 39 5.98 13.71 -1.03
CA MET A 39 6.55 14.32 -2.22
C MET A 39 7.46 15.46 -1.77
N GLY A 40 8.78 15.24 -1.78
CA GLY A 40 9.77 16.27 -1.48
C GLY A 40 9.86 17.30 -2.61
N VAL A 41 9.07 18.38 -2.54
CA VAL A 41 9.04 19.44 -3.58
C VAL A 41 10.17 20.46 -3.42
N GLY A 42 11.18 20.20 -2.56
CA GLY A 42 12.23 21.19 -2.25
C GLY A 42 13.08 21.65 -3.45
N GLY A 43 13.25 20.80 -4.47
CA GLY A 43 13.96 21.15 -5.71
C GLY A 43 13.07 21.67 -6.84
N ALA A 44 11.76 21.43 -6.79
CA ALA A 44 10.83 21.75 -7.88
C ALA A 44 10.24 23.17 -7.80
N VAL A 45 10.46 23.89 -6.69
CA VAL A 45 10.03 25.30 -6.55
C VAL A 45 10.80 26.24 -7.51
N ARG A 46 12.04 25.90 -7.89
CA ARG A 46 12.87 26.73 -8.79
C ARG A 46 12.60 26.49 -10.29
N ASP A 47 11.97 25.37 -10.66
CA ASP A 47 11.63 25.03 -12.04
C ASP A 47 10.10 24.91 -12.19
N SER A 48 9.40 26.04 -12.05
CA SER A 48 7.94 26.16 -12.21
C SER A 48 7.44 25.77 -13.63
N LYS A 49 8.34 25.45 -14.56
CA LYS A 49 8.04 25.08 -15.96
C LYS A 49 7.94 23.58 -16.25
N LYS A 50 8.17 22.69 -15.27
CA LYS A 50 8.07 21.22 -15.47
C LYS A 50 6.86 20.55 -14.82
N VAL A 51 6.02 21.31 -14.10
CA VAL A 51 4.84 20.77 -13.37
C VAL A 51 3.57 20.77 -14.23
N ASN A 52 3.67 21.00 -15.54
CA ASN A 52 2.61 20.68 -16.49
C ASN A 52 3.22 20.27 -17.84
N LEU A 53 3.06 19.00 -18.18
CA LEU A 53 2.96 18.52 -19.56
C LEU A 53 2.05 17.28 -19.51
N PRO A 54 1.21 17.09 -20.55
CA PRO A 54 -0.21 16.69 -20.50
C PRO A 54 -0.54 15.37 -19.80
#